data_AF-A0AAU1CQX2-F1
#
_entry.id   AF-A0AAU1CQX2-F1
#
_cell.length_a   1.000
_cell.length_b   1.000
_cell.length_c   1.000
_cell.angle_alpha   90.00
_cell.angle_beta   90.00
_cell.angle_gamma   90.00
#
_symmetry.space_group_name_H-M   'P 1'
#
loop_
_entity.id
_entity.type
_entity.pdbx_description
1 polymer ?
#
loop_
_entity_poly.entity_id
_entity_poly.type
_entity_poly.pdbx_seq_one_letter_code
_entity_poly.pdbx_strand_id
1 'polypeptide(L)'
;MTEVLGIAVLLGSGVTAGVLFAVALSVLPALFAMETGTYVYAHKLLGRNWDPTMPVVVLTSTLLAAVLALTADDGAAQALFAAAAVLLLGVSAVSHLCNVPINRRVKSVENPDELPADWEDPRPLWRRWHLLRTLLAVLALALNAAAVTAL
;
A
#
# COMPACT_ATOMS: atom_id res chain seq x y z
N MET A 1 -4.44 -27.19 3.95
CA MET A 1 -4.83 -25.92 4.62
C MET A 1 -3.88 -24.79 4.20
N THR A 2 -2.58 -25.04 4.22
CA THR A 2 -1.52 -24.14 3.70
C THR A 2 -1.75 -23.69 2.26
N GLU A 3 -2.18 -24.57 1.35
CA GLU A 3 -2.51 -24.21 -0.04
C GLU A 3 -3.60 -23.12 -0.15
N VAL A 4 -4.69 -23.27 0.61
CA VAL A 4 -5.80 -22.29 0.63
C VAL A 4 -5.31 -20.94 1.16
N LEU A 5 -4.50 -20.95 2.21
CA LEU A 5 -3.87 -19.74 2.74
C LEU A 5 -2.88 -19.14 1.72
N GLY A 6 -2.16 -19.98 0.98
CA GLY A 6 -1.27 -19.59 -0.12
C GLY A 6 -2.00 -18.84 -1.24
N ILE A 7 -3.15 -19.35 -1.68
CA ILE A 7 -4.01 -18.67 -2.64
C ILE A 7 -4.51 -17.34 -2.07
N ALA A 8 -4.99 -17.34 -0.82
CA ALA A 8 -5.51 -16.14 -0.17
C ALA A 8 -4.44 -15.04 -0.03
N VAL A 9 -3.20 -15.39 0.36
CA VAL A 9 -2.11 -14.41 0.48
C VAL A 9 -1.68 -13.87 -0.87
N LEU A 10 -1.70 -14.68 -1.94
CA LEU A 10 -1.43 -14.21 -3.30
C LEU A 10 -2.50 -13.23 -3.80
N LEU A 11 -3.78 -13.53 -3.57
CA LEU A 11 -4.85 -12.61 -3.93
C LEU A 11 -4.73 -11.28 -3.19
N GLY A 12 -4.52 -11.31 -1.86
CA GLY A 12 -4.42 -10.11 -1.05
C GLY A 12 -3.18 -9.26 -1.34
N SER A 13 -2.00 -9.88 -1.41
CA SER A 13 -0.74 -9.18 -1.75
C SER A 13 -0.72 -8.73 -3.21
N GLY A 14 -1.35 -9.49 -4.12
CA GLY A 14 -1.54 -9.13 -5.53
C GLY A 14 -2.40 -7.89 -5.71
N VAL A 15 -3.56 -7.84 -5.04
CA VAL A 15 -4.42 -6.64 -5.01
C VAL A 15 -3.65 -5.45 -4.42
N THR A 16 -2.93 -5.65 -3.32
CA THR A 16 -2.13 -4.60 -2.68
C THR A 16 -1.09 -4.01 -3.65
N ALA A 17 -0.28 -4.86 -4.27
CA ALA A 17 0.75 -4.44 -5.21
C ALA A 17 0.14 -3.79 -6.46
N GLY A 18 -0.92 -4.38 -7.02
CA GLY A 18 -1.60 -3.86 -8.21
C GLY A 18 -2.20 -2.47 -8.00
N VAL A 19 -2.88 -2.23 -6.88
CA VAL A 19 -3.45 -0.91 -6.56
C VAL A 19 -2.34 0.12 -6.39
N LEU A 20 -1.29 -0.18 -5.61
CA LEU A 20 -0.16 0.74 -5.42
C LEU A 20 0.59 1.00 -6.72
N PHE A 21 0.71 0.00 -7.59
CA PHE A 21 1.32 0.16 -8.90
C PHE A 21 0.48 1.05 -9.82
N ALA A 22 -0.83 0.83 -9.91
CA ALA A 22 -1.74 1.65 -10.71
C ALA A 22 -1.76 3.11 -10.23
N VAL A 23 -1.72 3.33 -8.92
CA VAL A 23 -1.65 4.68 -8.34
C VAL A 23 -0.33 5.36 -8.68
N ALA A 24 0.79 4.65 -8.58
CA ALA A 24 2.10 5.17 -8.98
C ALA A 24 2.17 5.51 -10.47
N LEU A 25 1.62 4.65 -11.32
CA LEU A 25 1.74 4.75 -12.78
C LEU A 25 0.80 5.80 -13.39
N SER A 26 -0.45 5.89 -12.91
CA SER A 26 -1.50 6.67 -13.58
C SER A 26 -2.11 7.75 -12.69
N VAL A 27 -2.51 7.42 -11.47
CA VAL A 27 -3.21 8.37 -10.59
C VAL A 27 -2.28 9.51 -10.16
N LEU A 28 -1.04 9.20 -9.77
CA LEU A 28 -0.09 10.23 -9.34
C LEU A 28 0.24 11.23 -10.46
N PRO A 29 0.64 10.82 -11.67
CA PRO A 29 0.84 11.76 -12.77
C PRO A 29 -0.37 12.66 -13.04
N ALA A 30 -1.60 12.10 -13.00
CA ALA A 30 -2.81 12.89 -13.14
C ALA A 30 -2.96 13.94 -12.02
N LEU A 31 -2.73 13.56 -10.76
CA LEU A 31 -2.78 14.48 -9.60
C LEU A 31 -1.71 15.58 -9.65
N PHE A 32 -0.55 15.30 -10.26
CA PHE A 32 0.50 16.31 -10.48
C PHE A 32 0.13 17.31 -11.58
N ALA A 33 -0.62 16.88 -12.59
CA ALA A 33 -1.08 17.76 -13.68
C ALA A 33 -2.25 18.68 -13.28
N MET A 34 -2.92 18.38 -12.17
CA MET A 34 -4.03 19.19 -11.66
C MET A 34 -3.55 20.47 -10.97
N GLU A 35 -4.32 21.53 -11.13
CA GLU A 35 -4.26 22.70 -10.24
C GLU A 35 -4.52 22.28 -8.79
N THR A 36 -3.95 23.02 -7.84
CA THR A 36 -3.92 22.60 -6.43
C THR A 36 -5.30 22.36 -5.81
N GLY A 37 -6.28 23.23 -6.09
CA GLY A 37 -7.66 23.04 -5.60
C GLY A 37 -8.30 21.76 -6.16
N THR A 38 -8.13 21.52 -7.46
CA THR A 38 -8.60 20.29 -8.13
C THR A 38 -7.90 19.05 -7.57
N TYR A 39 -6.60 19.13 -7.28
CA TYR A 39 -5.85 18.08 -6.60
C TYR A 39 -6.44 17.75 -5.23
N VAL A 40 -6.70 18.77 -4.38
CA VAL A 40 -7.28 18.57 -3.04
C VAL A 40 -8.62 17.86 -3.12
N TYR A 41 -9.50 18.32 -4.03
CA TYR A 41 -10.79 17.68 -4.28
C TYR A 41 -10.64 16.23 -4.73
N ALA A 42 -9.83 15.97 -5.76
CA ALA A 42 -9.59 14.64 -6.29
C ALA A 42 -8.99 13.70 -5.24
N HIS A 43 -8.04 14.19 -4.43
CA HIS A 43 -7.39 13.41 -3.36
C HIS A 43 -8.38 12.98 -2.28
N LYS A 44 -9.32 13.86 -1.89
CA LYS A 44 -10.43 13.52 -0.98
C LYS A 44 -11.34 12.45 -1.59
N LEU A 45 -11.73 12.63 -2.86
CA LEU A 45 -12.65 11.72 -3.54
C LEU A 45 -12.05 10.32 -3.69
N LEU A 46 -10.79 10.22 -4.12
CA LEU A 46 -10.06 8.96 -4.24
C LEU A 46 -9.89 8.28 -2.87
N GLY A 47 -9.55 9.05 -1.82
CA GLY A 47 -9.33 8.52 -0.48
C GLY A 47 -10.56 7.88 0.16
N ARG A 48 -11.77 8.39 -0.13
CA ARG A 48 -13.02 8.01 0.55
C ARG A 48 -13.24 6.50 0.70
N ASN A 49 -12.96 5.74 -0.36
CA ASN A 49 -13.16 4.29 -0.35
C ASN A 49 -11.86 3.52 -0.04
N TRP A 50 -10.71 4.06 -0.44
CA TRP A 50 -9.43 3.38 -0.27
C TRP A 50 -8.89 3.45 1.17
N ASP A 51 -9.12 4.55 1.89
CA ASP A 51 -8.61 4.73 3.26
C ASP A 51 -9.08 3.64 4.24
N PRO A 52 -10.37 3.24 4.29
CA PRO A 52 -10.80 2.15 5.17
C PRO A 52 -10.45 0.76 4.60
N THR A 53 -10.39 0.61 3.27
CA THR A 53 -10.28 -0.71 2.61
C THR A 53 -8.84 -1.22 2.55
N MET A 54 -7.88 -0.37 2.17
CA MET A 54 -6.49 -0.79 1.98
C MET A 54 -5.84 -1.36 3.25
N PRO A 55 -6.01 -0.76 4.45
CA PRO A 55 -5.43 -1.32 5.67
C PRO A 55 -5.93 -2.73 5.96
N VAL A 56 -7.22 -3.01 5.71
CA VAL A 56 -7.78 -4.36 5.89
C VAL A 56 -7.06 -5.34 4.97
N VAL A 57 -7.00 -5.06 3.66
CA VAL A 57 -6.36 -5.95 2.68
C VAL A 57 -4.89 -6.19 2.99
N VAL A 58 -4.14 -5.13 3.32
CA VAL A 58 -2.70 -5.23 3.60
C VAL A 58 -2.47 -6.02 4.89
N LEU A 59 -3.17 -5.68 5.98
CA LEU A 59 -2.98 -6.33 7.28
C LEU A 59 -3.44 -7.78 7.28
N THR A 60 -4.53 -8.12 6.58
CA THR A 60 -4.94 -9.51 6.42
C THR A 60 -3.91 -10.29 5.60
N SER A 61 -3.36 -9.69 4.54
CA SER A 61 -2.30 -10.32 3.74
C SER A 61 -1.02 -10.53 4.56
N THR A 62 -0.63 -9.55 5.39
CA THR A 62 0.49 -9.67 6.32
C THR A 62 0.28 -10.81 7.31
N LEU A 63 -0.92 -10.91 7.90
CA LEU A 63 -1.26 -11.97 8.83
C LEU A 63 -1.21 -13.34 8.17
N LEU A 64 -1.75 -13.48 6.96
CA LEU A 64 -1.71 -14.74 6.20
C LEU A 64 -0.27 -15.16 5.90
N ALA A 65 0.58 -14.24 5.45
CA ALA A 65 2.00 -14.49 5.23
C ALA A 65 2.71 -14.91 6.54
N ALA A 66 2.41 -14.25 7.65
CA ALA A 66 2.98 -14.60 8.96
C ALA A 66 2.53 -15.97 9.46
N VAL A 67 1.28 -16.37 9.23
CA VAL A 67 0.80 -17.72 9.55
C VAL A 67 1.53 -18.75 8.71
N LEU A 68 1.62 -18.55 7.39
CA LEU A 68 2.34 -19.45 6.49
C LEU A 68 3.83 -19.57 6.83
N ALA A 69 4.45 -18.49 7.29
CA ALA A 69 5.83 -18.50 7.77
C ALA A 69 6.06 -19.44 8.96
N LEU A 70 5.02 -19.76 9.73
CA LEU A 70 5.08 -20.64 10.90
C LEU A 70 4.53 -22.05 10.62
N THR A 71 3.70 -22.21 9.59
CA THR A 71 2.96 -23.46 9.34
C THR A 71 3.32 -24.17 8.04
N ALA A 72 4.13 -23.58 7.15
CA ALA A 72 4.59 -24.27 5.95
C ALA A 72 5.54 -25.42 6.32
N ASP A 73 5.50 -26.51 5.54
CA ASP A 73 6.30 -27.71 5.82
C ASP A 73 7.77 -27.57 5.37
N ASP A 74 8.02 -26.74 4.35
CA ASP A 74 9.35 -26.45 3.81
C ASP A 74 9.99 -25.21 4.46
N GLY A 75 11.24 -25.34 4.90
CA GLY A 75 11.97 -24.25 5.57
C GLY A 75 12.29 -23.06 4.68
N ALA A 76 12.47 -23.27 3.36
CA ALA A 76 12.68 -22.16 2.43
C ALA A 76 11.36 -21.40 2.20
N ALA A 77 10.23 -22.11 2.07
CA ALA A 77 8.90 -21.50 2.02
C ALA A 77 8.62 -20.66 3.27
N GLN A 78 8.92 -21.18 4.48
CA GLN A 78 8.78 -20.44 5.73
C GLN A 78 9.57 -19.12 5.71
N ALA A 79 10.85 -19.18 5.31
CA ALA A 79 11.72 -17.99 5.25
C ALA A 79 11.21 -16.94 4.25
N LEU A 80 10.72 -17.38 3.08
CA LEU A 80 10.16 -16.49 2.05
C LEU A 80 8.86 -15.82 2.53
N PHE A 81 7.95 -16.57 3.16
CA PHE A 81 6.74 -16.01 3.74
C PHE A 81 7.04 -15.03 4.89
N ALA A 82 8.04 -15.33 5.73
CA ALA A 82 8.48 -14.44 6.80
C ALA A 82 8.99 -13.10 6.24
N ALA A 83 9.85 -13.15 5.21
CA ALA A 83 10.35 -11.96 4.54
C ALA A 83 9.21 -11.17 3.86
N ALA A 84 8.27 -11.84 3.21
CA ALA A 84 7.10 -11.19 2.61
C ALA A 84 6.21 -10.49 3.67
N ALA A 85 5.99 -11.13 4.82
CA ALA A 85 5.24 -10.55 5.93
C ALA A 85 5.92 -9.28 6.46
N VAL A 86 7.25 -9.28 6.62
CA VAL A 86 8.03 -8.09 7.02
C VAL A 86 7.88 -6.96 6.01
N LEU A 87 7.94 -7.26 4.71
CA LEU A 87 7.76 -6.24 3.66
C LEU A 87 6.35 -5.64 3.66
N LEU A 88 5.30 -6.46 3.81
CA LEU A 88 3.91 -5.98 3.91
C LEU A 88 3.67 -5.17 5.18
N LEU A 89 4.32 -5.53 6.29
CA LEU A 89 4.34 -4.71 7.49
C LEU A 89 5.02 -3.36 7.22
N GLY A 90 6.11 -3.34 6.46
CA GLY A 90 6.77 -2.13 5.98
C GLY A 90 5.84 -1.24 5.14
N VAL A 91 5.03 -1.82 4.24
CA VAL A 91 3.99 -1.08 3.48
C VAL A 91 3.03 -0.39 4.44
N SER A 92 2.57 -1.09 5.47
CA SER A 92 1.66 -0.55 6.49
C SER A 92 2.34 0.58 7.30
N ALA A 93 3.57 0.34 7.76
CA ALA A 93 4.33 1.32 8.54
C ALA A 93 4.54 2.63 7.77
N VAL A 94 5.03 2.58 6.54
CA VAL A 94 5.21 3.77 5.70
C VAL A 94 3.86 4.47 5.44
N SER A 95 2.77 3.70 5.28
CA SER A 95 1.44 4.27 5.09
C SER A 95 1.02 5.08 6.31
N HIS A 96 1.07 4.48 7.50
CA HIS A 96 0.57 5.08 8.74
C HIS A 96 1.47 6.22 9.25
N LEU A 97 2.78 6.10 9.10
CA LEU A 97 3.74 7.06 9.65
C LEU A 97 4.06 8.21 8.68
N CYS A 98 3.92 8.01 7.37
CA CYS A 98 4.31 9.02 6.37
C CYS A 98 3.12 9.49 5.52
N ASN A 99 2.45 8.59 4.80
CA ASN A 99 1.40 9.00 3.85
C ASN A 99 0.11 9.46 4.54
N VAL A 100 -0.31 8.82 5.63
CA VAL A 100 -1.54 9.14 6.35
C VAL A 100 -1.49 10.54 6.98
N PRO A 101 -0.41 10.98 7.66
CA PRO A 101 -0.28 12.35 8.12
C PRO A 101 -0.42 13.39 7.00
N ILE A 102 0.24 13.15 5.86
CA ILE A 102 0.11 14.02 4.67
C ILE A 102 -1.34 14.05 4.18
N ASN A 103 -1.98 12.88 4.07
CA ASN A 103 -3.38 12.78 3.63
C ASN A 103 -4.32 13.55 4.56
N ARG A 104 -4.11 13.50 5.88
CA ARG A 104 -4.92 14.25 6.84
C ARG A 104 -4.79 15.76 6.63
N ARG A 105 -3.58 16.27 6.38
CA ARG A 105 -3.35 17.69 6.07
C ARG A 105 -4.06 18.13 4.78
N VAL A 106 -4.02 17.31 3.73
CA VAL A 106 -4.77 17.60 2.49
C VAL A 106 -6.27 17.60 2.74
N LYS A 107 -6.77 16.64 3.53
CA LYS A 107 -8.19 16.48 3.82
C LYS A 107 -8.75 17.56 4.75
N SER A 108 -7.93 18.19 5.57
CA SER A 108 -8.34 19.28 6.46
C SER A 108 -8.57 20.62 5.75
N VAL A 109 -8.19 20.75 4.47
CA VAL A 109 -8.49 21.96 3.68
C VAL A 109 -10.00 21.97 3.38
N GLU A 110 -10.77 22.88 3.98
CA GLU A 110 -12.23 22.91 3.78
C GLU A 110 -12.62 23.46 2.41
N ASN A 111 -12.04 24.60 2.03
CA ASN A 111 -12.26 25.26 0.75
C ASN A 111 -11.04 25.07 -0.18
N PRO A 112 -11.15 24.30 -1.28
CA PRO A 112 -10.05 24.08 -2.22
C PRO A 112 -9.54 25.35 -2.92
N ASP A 113 -10.36 26.41 -2.98
CA ASP A 113 -10.01 27.69 -3.59
C ASP A 113 -9.27 28.64 -2.63
N GLU A 114 -9.27 28.31 -1.33
CA GLU A 114 -8.63 29.09 -0.26
C GLU A 114 -7.63 28.21 0.51
N LEU A 115 -6.43 28.05 -0.06
CA LEU A 115 -5.38 27.27 0.57
C LEU A 115 -4.84 27.97 1.84
N PRO A 116 -4.43 27.21 2.87
CA PRO A 116 -3.74 27.75 4.03
C PRO A 116 -2.49 28.54 3.63
N ALA A 117 -2.18 29.61 4.37
CA ALA A 117 -1.01 30.46 4.09
C ALA A 117 0.33 29.71 4.18
N ASP A 118 0.38 28.61 4.94
CA ASP A 118 1.55 27.74 5.11
C ASP A 118 1.52 26.51 4.17
N TRP A 119 0.67 26.51 3.15
CA TRP A 119 0.53 25.38 2.23
C TRP A 119 1.83 25.12 1.46
N GLU A 120 2.40 23.94 1.69
CA GLU A 120 3.48 23.38 0.89
C GLU A 120 2.93 22.22 0.06
N ASP A 121 3.30 22.15 -1.23
CA ASP A 121 2.83 21.09 -2.12
C ASP A 121 3.25 19.71 -1.59
N PRO A 122 2.30 18.87 -1.14
CA PRO A 122 2.61 17.58 -0.54
C PRO A 122 2.93 16.52 -1.59
N ARG A 123 2.61 16.75 -2.87
CA ARG A 123 2.66 15.72 -3.92
C ARG A 123 4.06 15.11 -4.11
N PRO A 124 5.17 15.88 -4.14
CA PRO A 124 6.52 15.30 -4.27
C PRO A 124 6.90 14.37 -3.11
N LEU A 125 6.62 14.79 -1.87
CA LEU A 125 6.92 13.99 -0.68
C LEU A 125 6.03 12.74 -0.63
N TRP A 126 4.73 12.91 -0.89
CA TRP A 126 3.78 11.80 -0.93
C TRP A 126 4.18 10.76 -1.97
N ARG A 127 4.61 11.19 -3.17
CA ARG A 127 5.09 10.32 -4.24
C ARG A 127 6.26 9.46 -3.81
N ARG A 128 7.26 10.03 -3.13
CA ARG A 128 8.44 9.28 -2.65
C ARG A 128 8.03 8.12 -1.74
N TRP A 129 7.17 8.40 -0.76
CA TRP A 129 6.68 7.37 0.16
C TRP A 129 5.76 6.36 -0.52
N HIS A 130 4.96 6.80 -1.49
CA HIS A 130 4.12 5.90 -2.26
C HIS A 130 4.95 4.93 -3.11
N LEU A 131 5.97 5.41 -3.83
CA LEU A 131 6.87 4.56 -4.62
C LEU A 131 7.61 3.55 -3.75
N LEU A 132 8.06 3.95 -2.56
CA LEU A 132 8.65 3.01 -1.59
C LEU A 132 7.65 1.90 -1.24
N ARG A 133 6.40 2.23 -0.91
CA ARG A 133 5.37 1.23 -0.62
C ARG A 133 5.06 0.34 -1.81
N THR A 134 5.01 0.89 -3.02
CA THR A 134 4.81 0.10 -4.24
C THR A 134 5.94 -0.92 -4.41
N LEU A 135 7.20 -0.50 -4.22
CA LEU A 135 8.35 -1.40 -4.29
C LEU A 135 8.27 -2.53 -3.25
N LEU A 136 7.99 -2.18 -1.99
CA LEU A 136 7.86 -3.18 -0.91
C LEU A 136 6.72 -4.17 -1.19
N ALA A 137 5.58 -3.70 -1.69
CA ALA A 137 4.43 -4.55 -2.01
C ALA A 137 4.72 -5.49 -3.19
N VAL A 138 5.37 -5.00 -4.25
CA VAL A 138 5.76 -5.83 -5.41
C VAL A 138 6.78 -6.90 -5.00
N LEU A 139 7.78 -6.54 -4.19
CA LEU A 139 8.73 -7.51 -3.67
C LEU A 139 8.05 -8.55 -2.76
N ALA A 140 7.14 -8.12 -1.88
CA ALA A 140 6.38 -9.04 -1.04
C ALA A 140 5.54 -10.02 -1.86
N LEU A 141 4.87 -9.54 -2.92
CA LEU A 141 4.12 -10.39 -3.85
C LEU A 141 5.04 -11.40 -4.54
N ALA A 142 6.21 -10.98 -5.01
CA ALA A 142 7.17 -11.87 -5.65
C ALA A 142 7.65 -12.98 -4.68
N LEU A 143 7.93 -12.62 -3.42
CA LEU A 143 8.32 -13.60 -2.40
C LEU A 143 7.18 -14.55 -2.04
N ASN A 144 5.96 -14.05 -1.87
CA ASN A 144 4.78 -14.91 -1.66
C ASN A 144 4.56 -15.86 -2.85
N ALA A 145 4.72 -15.38 -4.08
CA ALA A 145 4.58 -16.21 -5.28
C ALA A 145 5.63 -17.31 -5.33
N ALA A 146 6.90 -16.99 -5.05
CA ALA A 146 7.96 -17.99 -4.96
C ALA A 146 7.70 -19.00 -3.83
N ALA A 147 7.29 -18.54 -2.65
CA ALA A 147 7.01 -19.40 -1.50
C ALA A 147 5.88 -20.40 -1.78
N VAL A 148 4.83 -19.97 -2.48
CA VAL A 148 3.69 -20.84 -2.85
C VAL A 148 4.11 -21.98 -3.79
N THR A 149 5.16 -21.82 -4.60
CA THR A 149 5.66 -22.93 -5.44
C THR A 149 6.37 -24.04 -4.65
N ALA A 150 6.64 -23.80 -3.37
CA ALA A 150 7.27 -24.73 -2.44
C ALA A 150 6.33 -25.14 -1.28
N LEU A 151 5.02 -24.83 -1.40
CA LEU A 151 3.99 -25.29 -0.46
C LEU A 151 3.59 -26.75 -0.68
#